data_AF-A0A528GZM0-F1
#
_entry.id   AF-A0A528GZM0-F1
#
_cell.length_a   1.000
_cell.length_b   1.000
_cell.length_c   1.000
_cell.angle_alpha   90.00
_cell.angle_beta   90.00
_cell.angle_gamma   90.00
#
_symmetry.space_group_name_H-M   'P 1'
#
loop_
_entity.id
_entity.type
_entity.pdbx_description
1 polymer ?
#
loop_
_entity_poly.entity_id
_entity_poly.type
_entity_poly.pdbx_seq_one_letter_code
_entity_poly.pdbx_strand_id
1 'polypeptide(L)'
;MTNDPEVARAAAEAAARQSYGKLVAFLAARTRDVAGAEDALADAFAAALERWPQTGVPQKPEAWLLAVARRRRVDAIRRRLTSEASRDHLRLIAEEMEA
;
A
#
# COMPACT_ATOMS: atom_id res chain seq x y z
N MET A 1 -2.07 14.17 25.60
CA MET A 1 -2.99 14.13 24.44
C MET A 1 -3.21 12.67 24.11
N THR A 2 -4.28 12.09 24.64
CA THR A 2 -4.51 10.64 24.64
C THR A 2 -4.59 10.14 23.21
N ASN A 3 -3.67 9.25 22.86
CA ASN A 3 -3.60 8.66 21.54
C ASN A 3 -4.58 7.48 21.53
N ASP A 4 -5.83 7.78 21.22
CA ASP A 4 -6.93 6.85 21.33
C ASP A 4 -7.01 5.98 20.06
N PRO A 5 -6.84 4.65 20.15
CA PRO A 5 -6.95 3.75 19.01
C PRO A 5 -8.31 3.85 18.30
N GLU A 6 -9.38 4.20 19.02
CA GLU A 6 -10.70 4.39 18.42
C GLU A 6 -10.77 5.62 17.53
N VAL A 7 -10.08 6.72 17.90
CA VAL A 7 -10.00 7.92 17.07
C VAL A 7 -9.22 7.63 15.78
N ALA A 8 -8.13 6.87 15.87
CA ALA A 8 -7.37 6.44 14.70
C ALA A 8 -8.20 5.58 13.76
N ARG A 9 -8.96 4.62 14.32
CA ARG A 9 -9.84 3.73 13.54
C ARG A 9 -10.98 4.49 12.88
N ALA A 10 -11.65 5.38 13.61
CA ALA A 10 -12.72 6.23 13.09
C ALA A 10 -12.23 7.14 11.95
N ALA A 11 -11.03 7.73 12.08
CA ALA A 11 -10.44 8.54 11.03
C ALA A 11 -10.10 7.72 9.77
N ALA A 12 -9.57 6.51 9.93
CA ALA A 12 -9.29 5.61 8.82
C ALA A 12 -10.58 5.17 8.11
N GLU A 13 -11.62 4.82 8.89
CA GLU A 13 -12.93 4.47 8.35
C GLU A 13 -13.57 5.65 7.60
N ALA A 14 -13.52 6.86 8.15
CA ALA A 14 -14.03 8.06 7.49
C ALA A 14 -13.33 8.30 6.16
N ALA A 15 -11.99 8.21 6.13
CA ALA A 15 -11.21 8.35 4.89
C ALA A 15 -11.57 7.27 3.86
N ALA A 16 -11.77 6.02 4.28
CA ALA A 16 -12.21 4.95 3.40
C ALA A 16 -13.61 5.23 2.83
N ARG A 17 -14.60 5.51 3.68
CA ARG A 17 -15.98 5.75 3.23
C ARG A 17 -16.11 6.96 2.30
N GLN A 18 -15.33 8.02 2.54
CA GLN A 18 -15.47 9.29 1.81
C GLN A 18 -14.54 9.43 0.60
N SER A 19 -13.36 8.80 0.63
CA SER A 19 -12.28 9.11 -0.30
C SER A 19 -11.65 7.89 -0.98
N TYR A 20 -12.06 6.64 -0.68
CA TYR A 20 -11.40 5.44 -1.23
C TYR A 20 -11.33 5.44 -2.76
N GLY A 21 -12.49 5.54 -3.45
CA GLY A 21 -12.52 5.54 -4.92
C GLY A 21 -11.71 6.69 -5.54
N LYS A 22 -11.75 7.88 -4.93
CA LYS A 22 -10.94 9.04 -5.35
C LYS A 22 -9.44 8.76 -5.22
N LEU A 23 -9.02 8.16 -4.11
CA LEU A 23 -7.61 7.81 -3.87
C LEU A 23 -7.12 6.73 -4.83
N VAL A 24 -7.91 5.68 -5.08
CA VAL A 24 -7.61 4.65 -6.08
C VAL A 24 -7.48 5.27 -7.47
N ALA A 25 -8.42 6.14 -7.87
CA ALA A 25 -8.37 6.83 -9.15
C ALA A 25 -7.09 7.67 -9.30
N PHE A 26 -6.71 8.43 -8.27
CA PHE A 26 -5.46 9.20 -8.29
C PHE A 26 -4.20 8.33 -8.38
N LEU A 27 -4.19 7.16 -7.74
CA LEU A 27 -3.08 6.22 -7.78
C LEU A 27 -2.97 5.51 -9.14
N ALA A 28 -4.10 5.14 -9.74
CA ALA A 28 -4.16 4.42 -11.01
C ALA A 28 -4.06 5.34 -12.24
N ALA A 29 -4.31 6.65 -12.10
CA ALA A 29 -4.46 7.59 -13.22
C ALA A 29 -3.33 7.52 -14.27
N ARG A 30 -2.07 7.34 -13.82
CA ARG A 30 -0.90 7.32 -14.71
C ARG A 30 -0.51 5.92 -15.17
N THR A 31 -0.80 4.89 -14.38
CA THR A 31 -0.36 3.51 -14.64
C THR A 31 -1.44 2.66 -15.30
N ARG A 32 -2.70 3.08 -15.24
CA ARG A 32 -3.90 2.31 -15.63
C ARG A 32 -3.99 0.94 -14.96
N ASP A 33 -3.34 0.79 -13.81
CA ASP A 33 -3.33 -0.43 -13.01
C ASP A 33 -4.05 -0.16 -11.70
N VAL A 34 -5.35 -0.51 -11.72
CA VAL A 34 -6.29 -0.33 -10.61
C VAL A 34 -6.01 -1.32 -9.50
N ALA A 35 -5.75 -2.59 -9.81
CA ALA A 35 -5.47 -3.62 -8.82
C ALA A 35 -4.24 -3.24 -7.96
N GLY A 36 -3.11 -2.90 -8.60
CA GLY A 36 -1.93 -2.45 -7.86
C GLY A 36 -2.11 -1.10 -7.16
N ALA A 37 -3.13 -0.31 -7.53
CA ALA A 37 -3.47 0.92 -6.80
C ALA A 37 -4.28 0.62 -5.54
N GLU A 38 -5.22 -0.33 -5.60
CA GLU A 38 -5.97 -0.81 -4.45
C GLU A 38 -5.06 -1.49 -3.42
N ASP A 39 -4.16 -2.37 -3.87
CA ASP A 39 -3.18 -3.02 -2.99
C ASP A 39 -2.31 -1.99 -2.25
N ALA A 40 -1.79 -0.99 -2.98
CA ALA A 40 -0.97 0.06 -2.39
C ALA A 40 -1.75 0.93 -1.40
N LEU A 41 -3.04 1.18 -1.66
CA LEU A 41 -3.90 1.92 -0.76
C LEU A 41 -4.25 1.10 0.49
N ALA A 42 -4.50 -0.21 0.35
CA ALA A 42 -4.72 -1.12 1.47
C ALA A 42 -3.50 -1.17 2.41
N ASP A 43 -2.29 -1.26 1.85
CA ASP A 43 -1.03 -1.16 2.60
C ASP A 43 -0.91 0.17 3.35
N ALA A 44 -1.37 1.27 2.75
CA ALA A 44 -1.36 2.58 3.40
C ALA A 44 -2.36 2.65 4.56
N PHE A 45 -3.55 2.05 4.43
CA PHE A 45 -4.50 1.93 5.54
C PHE A 45 -3.99 1.04 6.66
N ALA A 46 -3.33 -0.09 6.34
CA ALA A 46 -2.69 -0.93 7.34
C ALA A 46 -1.63 -0.13 8.13
N ALA A 47 -0.78 0.62 7.43
CA ALA A 47 0.21 1.49 8.06
C ALA A 47 -0.42 2.61 8.89
N ALA A 48 -1.58 3.15 8.48
CA ALA A 48 -2.31 4.15 9.25
C ALA A 48 -2.84 3.57 10.58
N LEU A 49 -3.48 2.40 10.53
CA LEU A 49 -4.00 1.70 11.70
C LEU A 49 -2.88 1.26 12.66
N GLU A 50 -1.71 0.96 12.13
CA GLU A 50 -0.53 0.71 12.94
C GLU A 50 -0.01 2.01 13.56
N ARG A 51 0.22 3.08 12.78
CA ARG A 51 0.98 4.27 13.21
C ARG A 51 0.17 5.31 13.97
N TRP A 52 -1.04 5.61 13.52
CA TRP A 52 -1.85 6.70 14.06
C TRP A 52 -2.18 6.53 15.54
N PRO A 53 -2.42 5.32 16.09
CA PRO A 53 -2.57 5.15 17.53
C PRO A 53 -1.35 5.57 18.35
N GLN A 54 -0.13 5.62 17.80
CA GLN A 54 1.06 6.09 18.53
C GLN A 54 1.47 7.52 18.17
N THR A 55 1.12 8.02 16.99
CA THR A 55 1.55 9.34 16.52
C THR A 55 0.44 10.38 16.41
N GLY A 56 -0.81 9.97 16.60
CA GLY A 56 -1.99 10.77 16.29
C GLY A 56 -2.36 10.70 14.81
N VAL A 57 -3.62 11.05 14.53
CA VAL A 57 -4.14 11.19 13.17
C VAL A 57 -3.58 12.49 12.56
N PRO A 58 -2.99 12.43 11.35
CA PRO A 58 -2.52 13.63 10.65
C PRO A 58 -3.67 14.60 10.34
N GLN A 59 -3.38 15.90 10.27
CA GLN A 59 -4.39 16.92 9.90
C GLN A 59 -5.04 16.68 8.53
N LYS A 60 -4.33 16.01 7.62
CA LYS A 60 -4.81 15.64 6.27
C LYS A 60 -4.62 14.14 6.05
N PRO A 61 -5.53 13.28 6.55
CA PRO A 61 -5.41 11.83 6.47
C PRO A 61 -5.28 11.32 5.03
N GLU A 62 -6.06 11.83 4.08
CA GLU A 62 -6.02 11.36 2.70
C GLU A 62 -4.69 11.69 2.00
N ALA A 63 -4.12 12.86 2.29
CA ALA A 63 -2.81 13.24 1.75
C ALA A 63 -1.70 12.32 2.29
N TRP A 64 -1.79 11.95 3.57
CA TRP A 64 -0.87 11.01 4.18
C TRP A 64 -1.00 9.61 3.57
N LEU A 65 -2.23 9.11 3.41
CA LEU A 65 -2.51 7.81 2.78
C LEU A 65 -1.98 7.77 1.35
N LEU A 66 -2.22 8.81 0.55
CA LEU A 66 -1.73 8.89 -0.82
C LEU A 66 -0.20 8.88 -0.89
N ALA A 67 0.47 9.57 0.04
CA ALA A 67 1.92 9.59 0.12
C ALA A 67 2.51 8.23 0.48
N VAL A 68 1.91 7.52 1.44
CA VAL A 68 2.34 6.17 1.85
C VAL A 68 2.09 5.16 0.73
N ALA A 69 0.90 5.18 0.12
CA ALA A 69 0.55 4.29 -0.98
C ALA A 69 1.52 4.45 -2.17
N ARG A 70 1.88 5.68 -2.54
CA ARG A 70 2.86 5.93 -3.61
C ARG A 70 4.22 5.31 -3.32
N ARG A 71 4.71 5.39 -2.08
CA ARG A 71 5.98 4.77 -1.68
C ARG A 71 5.89 3.24 -1.75
N ARG A 72 4.84 2.66 -1.16
CA ARG A 72 4.58 1.21 -1.17
C ARG A 72 4.46 0.65 -2.58
N ARG A 73 3.82 1.37 -3.51
CA ARG A 73 3.72 0.97 -4.91
C ARG A 73 5.07 0.89 -5.61
N VAL A 74 5.96 1.86 -5.38
CA VAL A 74 7.34 1.82 -5.91
C VAL A 74 8.08 0.60 -5.36
N ASP A 75 7.94 0.31 -4.06
CA ASP A 75 8.58 -0.84 -3.44
C ASP A 75 7.99 -2.18 -3.94
N ALA A 76 6.69 -2.25 -4.22
CA ALA A 76 6.06 -3.41 -4.85
C ALA A 76 6.59 -3.64 -6.27
N ILE A 77 6.73 -2.60 -7.09
CA ILE A 77 7.32 -2.69 -8.43
C ILE A 77 8.77 -3.18 -8.36
N ARG A 78 9.58 -2.63 -7.45
CA ARG A 78 10.96 -3.08 -7.25
C ARG A 78 11.03 -4.55 -6.88
N ARG A 79 10.22 -5.00 -5.92
CA ARG A 79 10.15 -6.41 -5.52
C ARG A 79 9.72 -7.32 -6.66
N ARG A 80 8.76 -6.89 -7.49
CA ARG A 80 8.31 -7.65 -8.66
C ARG A 80 9.45 -7.81 -9.68
N LEU A 81 10.18 -6.74 -9.99
CA LEU A 81 11.31 -6.80 -10.92
C LEU A 81 12.43 -7.72 -10.40
N THR A 82 12.73 -7.66 -9.10
CA THR A 82 13.70 -8.59 -8.49
C THR A 82 13.21 -10.04 -8.57
N SER A 83 11.94 -10.29 -8.25
CA SER A 83 11.35 -11.63 -8.35
C SER A 83 11.40 -12.16 -9.79
N GLU A 84 11.00 -11.35 -10.77
CA GLU A 84 11.06 -11.70 -12.19
C GLU A 84 12.50 -12.02 -12.65
N ALA A 85 13.50 -11.23 -12.24
CA ALA A 85 14.90 -11.52 -12.55
C ALA A 85 15.41 -12.83 -11.92
N SER A 86 14.91 -13.22 -10.74
CA SER A 86 15.27 -14.48 -10.09
C SER A 86 14.53 -15.69 -10.65
N ARG A 87 13.39 -15.52 -11.33
CA ARG A 87 12.57 -16.64 -11.84
C ARG A 87 13.33 -17.51 -12.83
N ASP A 88 14.09 -16.92 -13.74
CA ASP A 88 14.83 -17.68 -14.75
C ASP A 88 15.90 -18.58 -14.10
N HIS A 89 16.59 -18.05 -13.08
CA HIS A 89 17.57 -18.82 -12.32
C HIS A 89 16.94 -19.93 -11.48
N LEU A 90 15.81 -19.64 -10.81
CA LEU A 90 15.05 -20.65 -10.07
C LEU A 90 14.52 -21.76 -10.98
N ARG A 91 14.15 -21.43 -12.23
CA ARG A 91 13.70 -22.41 -13.22
C ARG A 91 14.83 -23.34 -13.64
N LEU A 92 16.03 -22.81 -13.88
CA LEU A 92 17.21 -23.61 -14.22
C LEU A 92 17.58 -24.59 -13.10
N ILE A 93 17.58 -24.14 -11.83
CA ILE A 93 17.83 -25.02 -10.68
C ILE A 93 16.76 -26.12 -10.58
N ALA A 94 15.49 -25.78 -10.80
CA ALA A 94 14.41 -26.76 -10.79
C ALA A 94 14.57 -27.81 -11.90
N GLU A 95 14.93 -27.40 -13.12
CA GLU A 95 15.20 -28.29 -14.25
C GLU A 95 16.40 -29.22 -13.97
N GLU A 96 17.47 -28.74 -13.34
CA GLU A 96 18.61 -29.59 -12.94
C GLU A 96 18.25 -30.61 -11.84
N MET A 97 17.35 -30.25 -10.93
CA MET A 97 16.92 -31.16 -9.84
C MET A 97 15.98 -32.27 -10.31
N GLU A 98 15.30 -32.07 -11.45
CA GLU A 98 14.39 -33.04 -12.06
C GLU A 98 15.07 -33.98 -13.06
N ALA A 99 16.32 -33.71 -13.45
CA ALA A 99 17.12 -34.49 -14.39
C ALA A 99 18.01 -35.55 -13.70
#